data_AF-A0A2V5VIJ5-F1
#
_entry.id   AF-A0A2V5VIJ5-F1
#
_cell.length_a   1.000
_cell.length_b   1.000
_cell.length_c   1.000
_cell.angle_alpha   90.00
_cell.angle_beta   90.00
_cell.angle_gamma   90.00
#
_symmetry.space_group_name_H-M   'P 1'
#
loop_
_entity.id
_entity.type
_entity.pdbx_description
1 polymer ?
#
loop_
_entity_poly.entity_id
_entity_poly.type
_entity_poly.pdbx_seq_one_letter_code
_entity_poly.pdbx_strand_id
1 'polypeptide(L)'
;LRRIYKGHSRAERGALFAWQVATLELEDYERHALEHGGDPVRGRRVFFDESGVACVKCHAVAGHGGPIGPDLTLVGAQFPRKDLIEHVLYPSRVVREGYQQTIIETRDGDSFSGLMKGETAEAVTLLNAKGELQTIPKNTITSRTASSLSLMPEGLQFGLSLNQFADLIAFLESRRADPSQPAAAAAPEGFSTLFNGRDLAGWRELPEGTRRVQGAGRHTSESPRAGHSGTAAQEVRLPQHWQASNGAVEHDGKAGDLWTEREFGDFVLRLDWRWADVPVWESFPLINQDGNEEIGADGKPVTERVLDGGDSGVLLRGLYKAQANLFCYPIGSGEVWEYRTDPAVSPEQRRALTPRKRADRPVGDWNRMEITLHGDRLTVVLNGEQVIASAQLPGVPVRGPIGLQHEHGRIQFRNIFVKEL
;
A
#
# COMPACT_ATOMS: atom_id res chain seq x y z
N LEU A 1 -42.96 3.61 7.99
CA LEU A 1 -44.25 3.47 7.29
C LEU A 1 -45.08 2.26 7.77
N ARG A 2 -44.61 1.01 7.76
CA ARG A 2 -45.38 -0.15 8.27
C ARG A 2 -45.89 0.01 9.71
N ARG A 3 -45.07 0.56 10.60
CA ARG A 3 -45.43 0.86 12.00
C ARG A 3 -46.59 1.86 12.13
N ILE A 4 -46.78 2.73 11.14
CA ILE A 4 -47.81 3.77 11.10
C ILE A 4 -49.15 3.20 10.60
N TYR A 5 -49.11 2.17 9.74
CA TYR A 5 -50.31 1.56 9.12
C TYR A 5 -50.71 0.21 9.73
N LYS A 6 -50.11 -0.17 10.87
CA LYS A 6 -50.43 -1.41 11.58
C LYS A 6 -51.89 -1.35 12.08
N GLY A 7 -52.72 -2.32 11.70
CA GLY A 7 -54.16 -2.36 11.99
C GLY A 7 -55.06 -1.80 10.88
N HIS A 8 -54.50 -1.29 9.78
CA HIS A 8 -55.29 -0.75 8.66
C HIS A 8 -55.51 -1.81 7.57
N SER A 9 -56.66 -2.48 7.59
CA SER A 9 -56.96 -3.70 6.81
C SER A 9 -56.79 -3.59 5.29
N ARG A 10 -56.88 -2.39 4.71
CA ARG A 10 -56.61 -2.15 3.28
C ARG A 10 -55.12 -1.95 2.97
N ALA A 11 -54.35 -1.39 3.90
CA ALA A 11 -52.92 -1.16 3.74
C ALA A 11 -52.12 -2.45 3.97
N GLU A 12 -52.55 -3.29 4.92
CA GLU A 12 -51.92 -4.59 5.22
C GLU A 12 -52.05 -5.62 4.09
N ARG A 13 -53.01 -5.43 3.18
CA ARG A 13 -53.17 -6.24 1.95
C ARG A 13 -52.45 -5.65 0.73
N GLY A 14 -51.78 -4.51 0.88
CA GLY A 14 -51.10 -3.81 -0.20
C GLY A 14 -49.61 -4.17 -0.34
N ALA A 15 -48.99 -3.74 -1.44
CA ALA A 15 -47.57 -3.99 -1.75
C ALA A 15 -46.60 -3.60 -0.61
N LEU A 16 -46.97 -2.62 0.21
CA LEU A 16 -46.21 -2.16 1.37
C LEU A 16 -45.99 -3.27 2.42
N PHE A 17 -46.88 -4.25 2.54
CA PHE A 17 -46.78 -5.40 3.47
C PHE A 17 -46.58 -6.74 2.75
N ALA A 18 -46.79 -6.81 1.44
CA ALA A 18 -46.56 -8.01 0.62
C ALA A 18 -45.07 -8.34 0.39
N TRP A 19 -44.18 -7.35 0.53
CA TRP A 19 -42.74 -7.57 0.47
C TRP A 19 -42.22 -8.13 1.81
N GLN A 20 -41.87 -9.41 1.85
CA GLN A 20 -40.97 -9.91 2.89
C GLN A 20 -39.58 -9.34 2.57
N VAL A 21 -39.24 -8.20 3.18
CA VAL A 21 -37.83 -7.83 3.29
C VAL A 21 -37.27 -8.89 4.22
N ALA A 22 -36.47 -9.83 3.69
CA ALA A 22 -35.68 -10.70 4.52
C ALA A 22 -34.82 -9.77 5.40
N THR A 23 -35.16 -9.68 6.68
CA THR A 23 -34.25 -9.07 7.65
C THR A 23 -33.07 -10.01 7.73
N LEU A 24 -31.89 -9.54 7.36
CA LEU A 24 -30.68 -10.33 7.50
C LEU A 24 -30.47 -10.57 8.99
N GLU A 25 -30.45 -11.84 9.37
CA GLU A 25 -30.15 -12.28 10.73
C GLU A 25 -28.63 -12.53 10.88
N LEU A 26 -28.15 -12.66 12.12
CA LEU A 26 -26.73 -12.92 12.39
C LEU A 26 -26.20 -14.16 11.65
N GLU A 27 -27.01 -15.22 11.59
CA GLU A 27 -26.67 -16.46 10.92
C GLU A 27 -26.52 -16.30 9.40
N ASP A 28 -27.14 -15.28 8.79
CA ASP A 28 -26.96 -14.98 7.37
C ASP A 28 -25.56 -14.41 7.10
N TYR A 29 -25.06 -13.54 7.98
CA TYR A 29 -23.70 -13.00 7.90
C TYR A 29 -22.66 -14.09 8.15
N GLU A 30 -22.88 -14.93 9.17
CA GLU A 30 -21.98 -16.05 9.49
C GLU A 30 -21.89 -17.01 8.30
N ARG A 31 -23.04 -17.49 7.79
CA ARG A 31 -23.11 -18.41 6.66
C ARG A 31 -22.46 -17.82 5.41
N HIS A 32 -22.81 -16.58 5.06
CA HIS A 32 -22.26 -15.92 3.87
C HIS A 32 -20.73 -15.77 3.96
N ALA A 33 -20.20 -15.34 5.11
CA ALA A 33 -18.76 -15.18 5.30
C ALA A 33 -18.00 -16.51 5.34
N LEU A 34 -18.63 -17.61 5.77
CA LEU A 34 -18.03 -18.94 5.70
C LEU A 34 -17.99 -19.50 4.27
N GLU A 35 -19.03 -19.22 3.47
CA GLU A 35 -19.17 -19.74 2.11
C GLU A 35 -18.42 -18.91 1.05
N HIS A 36 -18.14 -17.64 1.34
CA HIS A 36 -17.50 -16.70 0.41
C HIS A 36 -16.20 -16.15 0.98
N GLY A 37 -15.12 -16.23 0.21
CA GLY A 37 -13.79 -15.78 0.65
C GLY A 37 -13.70 -14.28 0.96
N GLY A 38 -14.47 -13.45 0.23
CA GLY A 38 -14.38 -11.99 0.29
C GLY A 38 -13.12 -11.43 -0.38
N ASP A 39 -13.02 -10.10 -0.42
CA ASP A 39 -11.89 -9.34 -0.98
C ASP A 39 -11.19 -8.52 0.13
N PRO A 40 -9.92 -8.82 0.44
CA PRO A 40 -9.19 -8.14 1.52
C PRO A 40 -8.92 -6.65 1.25
N VAL A 41 -8.86 -6.21 -0.01
CA VAL A 41 -8.66 -4.80 -0.37
C VAL A 41 -9.93 -4.00 -0.08
N ARG A 42 -11.10 -4.55 -0.44
CA ARG A 42 -12.39 -3.94 -0.07
C ARG A 42 -12.62 -4.00 1.44
N GLY A 43 -12.23 -5.10 2.09
CA GLY A 43 -12.31 -5.26 3.54
C GLY A 43 -11.47 -4.24 4.31
N ARG A 44 -10.27 -3.91 3.81
CA ARG A 44 -9.46 -2.83 4.36
C ARG A 44 -10.22 -1.50 4.36
N ARG A 45 -10.94 -1.18 3.28
CA ARG A 45 -11.75 0.05 3.21
C ARG A 45 -12.84 0.05 4.28
N VAL A 46 -13.53 -1.08 4.50
CA VAL A 46 -14.53 -1.22 5.56
C VAL A 46 -13.91 -1.02 6.95
N PHE A 47 -12.74 -1.59 7.21
CA PHE A 47 -12.05 -1.46 8.49
C PHE A 47 -11.65 -0.02 8.82
N PHE A 48 -11.08 0.68 7.83
CA PHE A 48 -10.56 2.05 7.97
C PHE A 48 -11.61 3.14 7.73
N ASP A 49 -12.86 2.80 7.39
CA ASP A 49 -13.94 3.76 7.24
C ASP A 49 -14.48 4.20 8.61
N GLU A 50 -14.13 5.42 8.99
CA GLU A 50 -14.58 6.06 10.23
C GLU A 50 -16.06 6.46 10.24
N SER A 51 -16.72 6.47 9.07
CA SER A 51 -18.13 6.85 8.91
C SER A 51 -19.08 5.64 8.98
N GLY A 52 -18.56 4.44 8.73
CA GLY A 52 -19.28 3.17 8.83
C GLY A 52 -19.20 2.56 10.23
N VAL A 53 -18.86 1.27 10.28
CA VAL A 53 -18.66 0.52 11.54
C VAL A 53 -17.46 1.05 12.34
N ALA A 54 -16.51 1.74 11.68
CA ALA A 54 -15.42 2.47 12.31
C ALA A 54 -14.50 1.60 13.19
N CYS A 55 -14.17 0.39 12.73
CA CYS A 55 -13.27 -0.54 13.43
C CYS A 55 -11.94 0.13 13.81
N VAL A 56 -11.39 0.95 12.91
CA VAL A 56 -10.14 1.71 13.11
C VAL A 56 -10.17 2.65 14.32
N LYS A 57 -11.33 3.13 14.77
CA LYS A 57 -11.39 4.03 15.96
C LYS A 57 -11.02 3.33 17.26
N CYS A 58 -11.19 2.00 17.30
CA CYS A 58 -10.87 1.21 18.47
C CYS A 58 -9.64 0.33 18.26
N HIS A 59 -9.42 -0.19 17.04
CA HIS A 59 -8.38 -1.17 16.76
C HIS A 59 -7.28 -0.59 15.88
N ALA A 60 -6.04 -0.86 16.26
CA ALA A 60 -4.88 -0.57 15.44
C ALA A 60 -4.57 -1.72 14.46
N VAL A 61 -4.07 -1.38 13.28
CA VAL A 61 -3.40 -2.29 12.35
C VAL A 61 -2.16 -1.56 11.82
N ALA A 62 -0.98 -2.18 11.93
CA ALA A 62 0.29 -1.61 11.51
C ALA A 62 0.60 -0.25 12.18
N GLY A 63 0.19 -0.06 13.45
CA GLY A 63 0.34 1.22 14.14
C GLY A 63 -0.68 2.30 13.75
N HIS A 64 -1.61 2.02 12.85
CA HIS A 64 -2.69 2.93 12.49
C HIS A 64 -4.03 2.52 13.10
N GLY A 65 -4.62 3.38 13.91
CA GLY A 65 -5.93 3.21 14.53
C GLY A 65 -5.94 3.54 16.01
N GLY A 66 -7.01 3.13 16.69
CA GLY A 66 -7.26 3.47 18.09
C GLY A 66 -6.56 2.55 19.10
N PRO A 67 -6.32 3.05 20.32
CA PRO A 67 -5.66 2.29 21.40
C PRO A 67 -6.64 1.57 22.34
N ILE A 68 -7.94 1.56 22.02
CA ILE A 68 -8.99 1.05 22.91
C ILE A 68 -9.00 -0.48 22.88
N GLY A 69 -9.15 -1.06 21.69
CA GLY A 69 -9.12 -2.49 21.44
C GLY A 69 -7.70 -3.04 21.24
N PRO A 70 -7.57 -4.37 21.12
CA PRO A 70 -6.30 -5.00 20.76
C PRO A 70 -5.84 -4.58 19.38
N ASP A 71 -4.52 -4.57 19.21
CA ASP A 71 -3.87 -4.46 17.91
C ASP A 71 -4.18 -5.72 17.08
N LEU A 72 -4.75 -5.51 15.89
CA LEU A 72 -5.22 -6.57 14.98
C LEU A 72 -4.22 -6.88 13.86
N THR A 73 -3.00 -6.37 13.94
CA THR A 73 -1.94 -6.54 12.93
C THR A 73 -1.63 -8.01 12.62
N LEU A 74 -1.78 -8.90 13.59
CA LEU A 74 -1.53 -10.34 13.47
C LEU A 74 -2.78 -11.20 13.71
N VAL A 75 -3.98 -10.62 13.66
CA VAL A 75 -5.20 -11.33 14.09
C VAL A 75 -5.48 -12.58 13.24
N GLY A 76 -5.21 -12.54 11.94
CA GLY A 76 -5.38 -13.67 11.04
C GLY A 76 -4.35 -14.79 11.26
N ALA A 77 -3.20 -14.50 11.86
CA ALA A 77 -2.25 -15.55 12.31
C ALA A 77 -2.73 -16.23 13.60
N GLN A 78 -3.44 -15.48 14.45
CA GLN A 78 -3.90 -15.97 15.76
C GLN A 78 -5.19 -16.79 15.65
N PHE A 79 -6.08 -16.42 14.74
CA PHE A 79 -7.42 -16.99 14.65
C PHE A 79 -7.75 -17.50 13.25
N PRO A 80 -8.33 -18.71 13.13
CA PRO A 80 -8.92 -19.16 11.87
C PRO A 80 -10.16 -18.31 11.51
N ARG A 81 -10.55 -18.35 10.23
CA ARG A 81 -11.68 -17.55 9.70
C ARG A 81 -12.96 -17.63 10.53
N LYS A 82 -13.32 -18.83 10.99
CA LYS A 82 -14.53 -19.06 11.79
C LYS A 82 -14.50 -18.25 13.09
N ASP A 83 -13.36 -18.23 13.77
CA ASP A 83 -13.20 -17.52 15.04
C ASP A 83 -13.19 -16.01 14.81
N LEU A 84 -12.61 -15.54 13.69
CA LEU A 84 -12.71 -14.12 13.29
C LEU A 84 -14.17 -13.68 13.08
N ILE A 85 -14.97 -14.50 12.39
CA ILE A 85 -16.40 -14.24 12.18
C ILE A 85 -17.12 -14.15 13.53
N GLU A 86 -16.89 -15.14 14.38
CA GLU A 86 -17.51 -15.21 15.69
C GLU A 86 -17.18 -14.01 16.58
N HIS A 87 -15.90 -13.60 16.64
CA HIS A 87 -15.48 -12.46 17.45
C HIS A 87 -16.08 -11.13 16.99
N VAL A 88 -16.34 -10.96 15.69
CA VAL A 88 -16.99 -9.75 15.17
C VAL A 88 -18.50 -9.76 15.41
N LEU A 89 -19.15 -10.92 15.25
CA LEU A 89 -20.60 -11.06 15.44
C LEU A 89 -21.01 -11.09 16.91
N TYR A 90 -20.14 -11.59 17.80
CA TYR A 90 -20.43 -11.81 19.22
C TYR A 90 -19.28 -11.31 20.12
N PRO A 91 -18.98 -10.00 20.13
CA PRO A 91 -17.83 -9.44 20.84
C PRO A 91 -17.82 -9.69 22.36
N SER A 92 -18.99 -9.86 23.00
CA SER A 92 -19.08 -10.16 24.43
C SER A 92 -19.06 -11.65 24.78
N ARG A 93 -18.98 -12.56 23.79
CA ARG A 93 -19.04 -14.01 24.03
C ARG A 93 -17.75 -14.53 24.68
N VAL A 94 -16.61 -14.03 24.24
CA VAL A 94 -15.28 -14.34 24.80
C VAL A 94 -14.48 -13.04 24.88
N VAL A 95 -14.35 -12.49 26.08
CA VAL A 95 -13.57 -11.27 26.33
C VAL A 95 -12.20 -11.63 26.87
N ARG A 96 -11.14 -11.26 26.14
CA ARG A 96 -9.75 -11.50 26.54
C ARG A 96 -9.43 -10.78 27.85
N GLU A 97 -8.60 -11.41 28.69
CA GLU A 97 -8.03 -10.77 29.87
C GLU A 97 -7.34 -9.44 29.50
N GLY A 98 -7.53 -8.41 30.31
CA GLY A 98 -7.09 -7.03 30.03
C GLY A 98 -8.05 -6.20 29.17
N TYR A 99 -9.04 -6.82 28.53
CA TYR A 99 -10.09 -6.14 27.75
C TYR A 99 -11.49 -6.25 28.39
N GLN A 100 -11.58 -6.80 29.60
CA GLN A 100 -12.81 -6.83 30.38
C GLN A 100 -13.17 -5.42 30.85
N GLN A 101 -14.40 -5.01 30.58
CA GLN A 101 -14.90 -3.73 31.06
C GLN A 101 -15.03 -3.78 32.59
N THR A 102 -14.47 -2.79 33.27
CA THR A 102 -14.67 -2.58 34.71
C THR A 102 -15.68 -1.46 34.91
N ILE A 103 -16.66 -1.70 35.78
CA ILE A 103 -17.61 -0.70 36.25
C ILE A 103 -17.21 -0.30 37.66
N ILE A 104 -17.07 1.00 37.90
CA ILE A 104 -16.76 1.60 39.19
C ILE A 104 -17.90 2.51 39.59
N GLU A 105 -18.48 2.26 40.76
CA GLU A 105 -19.42 3.19 41.39
C GLU A 105 -18.69 3.96 42.49
N THR A 106 -19.03 5.24 42.62
CA THR A 106 -18.46 6.11 43.65
C THR A 106 -19.49 6.49 44.71
N ARG A 107 -19.01 7.01 45.84
CA ARG A 107 -19.85 7.49 46.96
C ARG A 107 -20.75 8.65 46.57
N ASP A 108 -20.34 9.42 45.56
CA ASP A 108 -21.09 10.57 45.06
C ASP A 108 -22.19 10.15 44.07
N GLY A 109 -22.31 8.84 43.77
CA GLY A 109 -23.32 8.28 42.88
C GLY A 109 -22.89 8.19 41.41
N ASP A 110 -21.67 8.64 41.07
CA ASP A 110 -21.15 8.52 39.71
C ASP A 110 -20.78 7.08 39.37
N SER A 111 -21.06 6.69 38.13
CA SER A 111 -20.69 5.39 37.56
C SER A 111 -19.73 5.58 36.39
N PHE A 112 -18.55 4.97 36.50
CA PHE A 112 -17.52 4.98 35.47
C PHE A 112 -17.40 3.59 34.86
N SER A 113 -17.20 3.52 33.54
CA SER A 113 -17.00 2.25 32.86
C SER A 113 -15.88 2.33 31.82
N GLY A 114 -15.00 1.33 31.80
CA GLY A 114 -13.84 1.33 30.91
C GLY A 114 -12.88 0.17 31.15
N LEU A 115 -11.80 0.12 30.37
CA LEU A 115 -10.71 -0.83 30.56
C LEU A 115 -9.78 -0.39 31.67
N MET A 116 -9.39 -1.31 32.54
CA MET A 116 -8.32 -1.08 33.52
C MET A 116 -7.00 -0.77 32.79
N LYS A 117 -6.47 0.45 32.91
CA LYS A 117 -5.16 0.83 32.35
C LYS A 117 -4.06 0.96 33.39
N GLY A 118 -4.43 1.17 34.65
CA GLY A 118 -3.46 1.27 35.72
C GLY A 118 -4.13 1.40 37.07
N GLU A 119 -3.39 1.03 38.11
CA GLU A 119 -3.82 1.13 39.49
C GLU A 119 -2.60 1.50 40.35
N THR A 120 -2.72 2.58 41.13
CA THR A 120 -1.71 2.98 42.12
C THR A 120 -2.21 2.69 43.52
N ALA A 121 -1.45 3.05 44.55
CA ALA A 121 -1.93 2.97 45.94
C ALA A 121 -3.19 3.83 46.19
N GLU A 122 -3.35 4.90 45.42
CA GLU A 122 -4.32 5.98 45.70
C GLU A 122 -5.46 6.04 44.68
N ALA A 123 -5.25 5.57 43.44
CA ALA A 123 -6.21 5.74 42.35
C ALA A 123 -6.28 4.54 41.40
N VAL A 124 -7.38 4.47 40.66
CA VAL A 124 -7.62 3.55 39.54
C VAL A 124 -7.77 4.36 38.27
N THR A 125 -7.14 3.94 37.18
CA THR A 125 -7.26 4.57 35.87
C THR A 125 -8.00 3.65 34.89
N LEU A 126 -9.13 4.14 34.38
CA LEU A 126 -9.91 3.49 33.34
C LEU A 126 -9.73 4.18 31.99
N LEU A 127 -9.73 3.42 30.89
CA LEU A 127 -9.91 3.95 29.53
C LEU A 127 -11.36 3.72 29.09
N ASN A 128 -12.12 4.78 28.89
CA ASN A 128 -13.53 4.67 28.49
C ASN A 128 -13.70 4.38 26.99
N ALA A 129 -14.95 4.15 26.55
CA ALA A 129 -15.27 3.87 25.14
C ALA A 129 -14.97 5.02 24.16
N LYS A 130 -14.73 6.24 24.68
CA LYS A 130 -14.32 7.41 23.88
C LYS A 130 -12.79 7.51 23.73
N GLY A 131 -12.04 6.62 24.37
CA GLY A 131 -10.58 6.67 24.40
C GLY A 131 -10.00 7.64 25.43
N GLU A 132 -10.80 8.10 26.39
CA GLU A 132 -10.36 9.03 27.44
C GLU A 132 -9.93 8.28 28.70
N LEU A 133 -8.82 8.70 29.31
CA LEU A 133 -8.37 8.18 30.61
C LEU A 133 -9.11 8.87 31.75
N GLN A 134 -9.74 8.08 32.61
CA GLN A 134 -10.44 8.54 33.81
C GLN A 134 -9.72 8.00 35.03
N THR A 135 -9.16 8.91 35.85
CA THR A 135 -8.48 8.55 37.10
C THR A 135 -9.42 8.80 38.26
N ILE A 136 -9.75 7.74 38.99
CA ILE A 136 -10.75 7.71 40.06
C ILE A 136 -10.02 7.42 41.37
N PRO A 137 -10.08 8.33 42.38
CA PRO A 137 -9.49 8.08 43.69
C PRO A 137 -10.12 6.88 44.37
N LYS A 138 -9.32 5.94 44.89
CA LYS A 138 -9.84 4.72 45.53
C LYS A 138 -10.69 5.01 46.75
N ASN A 139 -10.38 6.10 47.44
CA ASN A 139 -11.14 6.52 48.61
C ASN A 139 -12.55 7.01 48.24
N THR A 140 -12.91 7.23 46.98
CA THR A 140 -14.30 7.56 46.58
C THR A 140 -15.07 6.35 46.08
N ILE A 141 -14.42 5.20 45.85
CA ILE A 141 -15.04 4.01 45.27
C ILE A 141 -15.91 3.29 46.32
N THR A 142 -17.13 2.92 45.92
CA THR A 142 -18.04 2.06 46.69
C THR A 142 -18.04 0.63 46.19
N SER A 143 -18.06 0.43 44.87
CA SER A 143 -18.08 -0.89 44.25
C SER A 143 -17.20 -0.93 42.99
N ARG A 144 -16.66 -2.11 42.72
CA ARG A 144 -15.90 -2.43 41.50
C ARG A 144 -16.37 -3.77 41.00
N THR A 145 -16.86 -3.80 39.77
CA THR A 145 -17.40 -5.02 39.15
C THR A 145 -16.74 -5.23 37.78
N ALA A 146 -16.22 -6.43 37.55
CA ALA A 146 -15.83 -6.86 36.20
C ALA A 146 -17.09 -7.26 35.44
N SER A 147 -17.35 -6.58 34.32
CA SER A 147 -18.45 -6.89 33.41
C SER A 147 -18.05 -8.05 32.50
N SER A 148 -19.01 -8.92 32.16
CA SER A 148 -18.85 -9.92 31.10
C SER A 148 -18.97 -9.31 29.70
N LEU A 149 -19.33 -8.03 29.59
CA LEU A 149 -19.48 -7.33 28.32
C LEU A 149 -18.15 -6.77 27.82
N SER A 150 -18.00 -6.78 26.49
CA SER A 150 -16.90 -6.11 25.81
C SER A 150 -17.17 -4.62 25.64
N LEU A 151 -16.12 -3.81 25.49
CA LEU A 151 -16.24 -2.44 24.99
C LEU A 151 -16.46 -2.37 23.48
N MET A 152 -16.21 -3.47 22.76
CA MET A 152 -16.59 -3.59 21.36
C MET A 152 -18.13 -3.70 21.28
N PRO A 153 -18.82 -2.81 20.53
CA PRO A 153 -20.28 -2.80 20.50
C PRO A 153 -20.87 -4.07 19.88
N GLU A 154 -22.03 -4.50 20.36
CA GLU A 154 -22.85 -5.52 19.71
C GLU A 154 -23.53 -4.96 18.44
N GLY A 155 -23.86 -5.82 17.47
CA GLY A 155 -24.66 -5.43 16.31
C GLY A 155 -23.90 -4.69 15.20
N LEU A 156 -22.57 -4.78 15.16
CA LEU A 156 -21.72 -4.13 14.16
C LEU A 156 -22.07 -4.53 12.71
N GLN A 157 -22.54 -5.77 12.51
CA GLN A 157 -22.94 -6.29 11.21
C GLN A 157 -24.11 -5.53 10.58
N PHE A 158 -24.96 -4.86 11.36
CA PHE A 158 -26.09 -4.09 10.81
C PHE A 158 -25.65 -2.87 9.99
N GLY A 159 -24.40 -2.41 10.16
CA GLY A 159 -23.79 -1.38 9.32
C GLY A 159 -23.19 -1.89 8.02
N LEU A 160 -23.26 -3.19 7.74
CA LEU A 160 -22.58 -3.85 6.63
C LEU A 160 -23.56 -4.64 5.77
N SER A 161 -23.31 -4.71 4.47
CA SER A 161 -23.88 -5.78 3.63
C SER A 161 -23.16 -7.10 3.88
N LEU A 162 -23.79 -8.22 3.50
CA LEU A 162 -23.17 -9.56 3.55
C LEU A 162 -21.78 -9.58 2.88
N ASN A 163 -21.63 -8.93 1.73
CA ASN A 163 -20.35 -8.83 1.03
C ASN A 163 -19.33 -7.96 1.77
N GLN A 164 -19.73 -6.81 2.31
CA GLN A 164 -18.82 -5.98 3.11
C GLN A 164 -18.35 -6.70 4.37
N PHE A 165 -19.22 -7.51 4.99
CA PHE A 165 -18.85 -8.35 6.12
C PHE A 165 -17.85 -9.44 5.71
N ALA A 166 -18.10 -10.18 4.63
CA ALA A 166 -17.16 -11.17 4.11
C ALA A 166 -15.82 -10.56 3.69
N ASP A 167 -15.84 -9.38 3.07
CA ASP A 167 -14.64 -8.60 2.70
C ASP A 167 -13.87 -8.18 3.96
N LEU A 168 -14.54 -7.67 5.01
CA LEU A 168 -13.92 -7.34 6.30
C LEU A 168 -13.22 -8.56 6.92
N ILE A 169 -13.89 -9.71 6.94
CA ILE A 169 -13.30 -10.96 7.42
C ILE A 169 -12.11 -11.38 6.57
N ALA A 170 -12.16 -11.24 5.24
CA ALA A 170 -11.02 -11.49 4.35
C ALA A 170 -9.82 -10.60 4.70
N PHE A 171 -10.07 -9.33 5.01
CA PHE A 171 -9.03 -8.40 5.44
C PHE A 171 -8.40 -8.84 6.77
N LEU A 172 -9.20 -9.15 7.80
CA LEU A 172 -8.71 -9.64 9.09
C LEU A 172 -7.96 -10.96 8.94
N GLU A 173 -8.47 -11.89 8.13
CA GLU A 173 -7.83 -13.17 7.85
C GLU A 173 -6.50 -13.00 7.11
N SER A 174 -6.36 -11.97 6.27
CA SER A 174 -5.10 -11.67 5.59
C SER A 174 -4.02 -11.10 6.54
N ARG A 175 -4.38 -10.68 7.77
CA ARG A 175 -3.45 -10.17 8.79
C ARG A 175 -2.65 -11.31 9.44
N ARG A 176 -1.82 -11.98 8.64
CA ARG A 176 -0.98 -13.13 9.07
C ARG A 176 0.49 -12.80 9.28
N ALA A 177 0.89 -11.58 8.93
CA ALA A 177 2.25 -11.10 9.07
C ALA A 177 2.20 -9.67 9.59
N ASP A 178 3.12 -9.35 10.48
CA ASP A 178 3.20 -8.04 11.09
C ASP A 178 3.89 -7.10 10.10
N PRO A 179 3.29 -6.01 9.60
CA PRO A 179 4.01 -4.94 8.92
C PRO A 179 5.18 -4.34 9.71
N SER A 180 5.22 -4.49 11.04
CA SER A 180 6.37 -4.23 11.91
C SER A 180 7.35 -5.42 12.02
N GLN A 181 6.99 -6.60 11.49
CA GLN A 181 7.85 -7.75 11.21
C GLN A 181 7.43 -8.54 9.95
N PRO A 182 7.68 -8.03 8.74
CA PRO A 182 8.09 -8.91 7.68
C PRO A 182 9.55 -9.26 8.04
N ALA A 183 9.92 -10.53 7.97
CA ALA A 183 11.27 -10.77 7.51
C ALA A 183 11.30 -10.17 6.10
N ALA A 184 11.74 -8.90 5.97
CA ALA A 184 12.36 -8.45 4.74
C ALA A 184 13.27 -9.63 4.36
N ALA A 185 13.04 -10.22 3.18
CA ALA A 185 13.87 -11.35 2.78
C ALA A 185 15.32 -10.95 3.06
N ALA A 186 16.03 -11.78 3.83
CA ALA A 186 17.37 -11.40 4.25
C ALA A 186 18.14 -10.98 3.00
N ALA A 187 18.79 -9.81 3.06
CA ALA A 187 19.51 -9.32 1.90
C ALA A 187 20.43 -10.44 1.39
N PRO A 188 20.39 -10.76 0.09
CA PRO A 188 21.28 -11.76 -0.47
C PRO A 188 22.74 -11.43 -0.12
N GLU A 189 23.62 -12.43 -0.13
CA GLU A 189 25.02 -12.21 0.22
C GLU A 189 25.65 -11.05 -0.58
N GLY A 190 26.24 -10.09 0.14
CA GLY A 190 26.84 -8.88 -0.43
C GLY A 190 25.86 -7.76 -0.78
N PHE A 191 24.55 -7.93 -0.57
CA PHE A 191 23.57 -6.87 -0.73
C PHE A 191 23.23 -6.20 0.61
N SER A 192 22.85 -4.93 0.53
CA SER A 192 22.24 -4.14 1.60
C SER A 192 20.76 -3.87 1.30
N THR A 193 19.95 -3.81 2.34
CA THR A 193 18.50 -3.55 2.21
C THR A 193 18.24 -2.07 1.98
N LEU A 194 17.51 -1.74 0.90
CA LEU A 194 17.00 -0.39 0.66
C LEU A 194 15.58 -0.20 1.20
N PHE A 195 14.75 -1.24 1.20
CA PHE A 195 13.42 -1.18 1.80
C PHE A 195 13.26 -2.21 2.92
N ASN A 196 13.00 -1.74 4.13
CA ASN A 196 12.95 -2.57 5.34
C ASN A 196 11.64 -3.38 5.48
N GLY A 197 10.68 -3.21 4.57
CA GLY A 197 9.39 -3.90 4.60
C GLY A 197 8.34 -3.23 5.50
N ARG A 198 8.69 -2.15 6.21
CA ARG A 198 7.88 -1.57 7.29
C ARG A 198 7.53 -0.11 7.01
N ASP A 199 8.51 0.67 6.62
CA ASP A 199 8.40 2.11 6.39
C ASP A 199 9.32 2.56 5.25
N LEU A 200 9.26 3.86 4.94
CA LEU A 200 10.05 4.48 3.88
C LEU A 200 11.32 5.15 4.42
N ALA A 201 11.87 4.68 5.55
CA ALA A 201 13.14 5.21 6.05
C ALA A 201 14.25 5.05 5.00
N GLY A 202 15.02 6.13 4.77
CA GLY A 202 16.02 6.19 3.71
C GLY A 202 15.46 6.52 2.32
N TRP A 203 14.16 6.82 2.23
CA TRP A 203 13.50 7.30 1.01
C TRP A 203 12.85 8.66 1.24
N ARG A 204 12.74 9.44 0.16
CA ARG A 204 12.02 10.71 0.12
C ARG A 204 11.20 10.78 -1.16
N GLU A 205 10.00 11.32 -1.08
CA GLU A 205 9.21 11.65 -2.26
C GLU A 205 9.60 13.03 -2.77
N LEU A 206 9.82 13.15 -4.08
CA LEU A 206 10.02 14.44 -4.73
C LEU A 206 8.80 14.74 -5.61
N PRO A 207 8.28 15.99 -5.59
CA PRO A 207 7.21 16.39 -6.49
C PRO A 207 7.59 16.12 -7.95
N GLU A 208 6.60 15.73 -8.74
CA GLU A 208 6.73 15.58 -10.19
C GLU A 208 7.33 16.86 -10.81
N GLY A 209 8.34 16.70 -11.67
CA GLY A 209 9.05 17.83 -12.28
C GLY A 209 10.19 18.44 -11.46
N THR A 210 10.54 17.88 -10.29
CA THR A 210 11.78 18.22 -9.57
C THR A 210 13.00 17.69 -10.33
N ARG A 211 13.28 18.24 -11.51
CA ARG A 211 14.40 17.82 -12.38
C ARG A 211 15.74 18.10 -11.69
N ARG A 212 16.33 17.10 -11.05
CA ARG A 212 17.76 17.11 -10.75
C ARG A 212 18.49 16.64 -12.01
N VAL A 213 19.29 17.55 -12.58
CA VAL A 213 20.15 17.38 -13.74
C VAL A 213 19.40 17.04 -15.05
N GLN A 214 18.94 18.08 -15.75
CA GLN A 214 18.92 18.01 -17.21
C GLN A 214 20.38 17.98 -17.68
N GLY A 215 20.77 16.92 -18.40
CA GLY A 215 22.08 16.84 -19.02
C GLY A 215 22.40 18.08 -19.85
N ALA A 216 23.65 18.52 -19.79
CA ALA A 216 24.15 19.76 -20.36
C ALA A 216 23.71 19.99 -21.82
N GLY A 217 23.06 21.13 -22.06
CA GLY A 217 22.66 21.58 -23.39
C GLY A 217 22.47 23.10 -23.45
N ARG A 218 23.45 23.77 -24.07
CA ARG A 218 23.53 25.17 -24.53
C ARG A 218 23.88 26.28 -23.52
N HIS A 219 25.08 26.82 -23.76
CA HIS A 219 25.53 28.17 -23.43
C HIS A 219 24.45 29.23 -23.68
N THR A 220 24.09 29.97 -22.64
CA THR A 220 23.84 31.41 -22.72
C THR A 220 24.59 32.09 -21.59
N SER A 221 25.34 33.12 -21.95
CA SER A 221 26.24 33.87 -21.09
C SER A 221 25.46 34.93 -20.32
N GLU A 222 25.01 34.62 -19.09
CA GLU A 222 24.73 35.64 -18.08
C GLU A 222 25.18 35.14 -16.71
N SER A 223 26.16 35.82 -16.11
CA SER A 223 26.60 35.54 -14.74
C SER A 223 25.59 36.06 -13.73
N PRO A 224 25.08 35.25 -12.78
CA PRO A 224 24.39 35.78 -11.62
C PRO A 224 25.42 36.20 -10.58
N ARG A 225 25.31 37.46 -10.16
CA ARG A 225 26.05 38.03 -9.03
C ARG A 225 25.78 37.22 -7.75
N ALA A 226 26.84 37.06 -6.96
CA ALA A 226 26.81 36.48 -5.63
C ALA A 226 25.74 37.15 -4.75
N GLY A 227 24.81 36.35 -4.23
CA GLY A 227 23.74 36.78 -3.35
C GLY A 227 23.38 35.70 -2.33
N HIS A 228 23.97 35.82 -1.14
CA HIS A 228 23.48 35.37 0.16
C HIS A 228 23.14 33.89 0.34
N SER A 229 24.12 33.20 0.96
CA SER A 229 23.94 32.00 1.77
C SER A 229 22.88 32.22 2.85
N GLY A 230 21.71 31.60 2.69
CA GLY A 230 20.74 31.36 3.74
C GLY A 230 20.52 29.85 3.85
N THR A 231 21.03 29.23 4.92
CA THR A 231 20.74 27.85 5.30
C THR A 231 19.29 27.76 5.74
N ALA A 232 18.37 27.53 4.81
CA ALA A 232 17.04 27.02 5.14
C ALA A 232 17.15 25.50 5.28
N ALA A 233 16.98 24.98 6.49
CA ALA A 233 16.79 23.55 6.70
C ALA A 233 15.61 23.12 5.80
N GLN A 234 15.88 22.23 4.83
CA GLN A 234 14.83 21.59 4.05
C GLN A 234 13.95 20.81 5.03
N GLU A 235 12.71 21.26 5.23
CA GLU A 235 11.70 20.47 5.92
C GLU A 235 11.59 19.10 5.24
N VAL A 236 11.84 18.04 6.00
CA VAL A 236 11.62 16.67 5.57
C VAL A 236 10.11 16.49 5.38
N ARG A 237 9.63 16.60 4.14
CA ARG A 237 8.24 16.28 3.80
C ARG A 237 8.10 14.76 3.71
N LEU A 238 7.18 14.21 4.51
CA LEU A 238 6.83 12.80 4.42
C LEU A 238 6.23 12.50 3.04
N PRO A 239 6.48 11.30 2.48
CA PRO A 239 5.81 10.84 1.26
C PRO A 239 4.29 10.94 1.39
N GLN A 240 3.63 11.44 0.35
CA GLN A 240 2.18 11.61 0.28
C GLN A 240 1.51 10.49 -0.52
N HIS A 241 2.17 10.03 -1.59
CA HIS A 241 1.60 9.09 -2.56
C HIS A 241 2.24 7.71 -2.51
N TRP A 242 3.38 7.61 -1.81
CA TRP A 242 4.06 6.35 -1.53
C TRP A 242 3.86 5.93 -0.08
N GLN A 243 3.50 4.66 0.14
CA GLN A 243 3.29 4.09 1.46
C GLN A 243 3.88 2.68 1.57
N ALA A 244 4.42 2.35 2.75
CA ALA A 244 4.78 0.97 3.06
C ALA A 244 3.55 0.22 3.59
N SER A 245 3.22 -0.91 2.99
CA SER A 245 2.05 -1.71 3.35
C SER A 245 2.29 -3.18 3.02
N ASN A 246 2.06 -4.07 3.99
CA ASN A 246 2.18 -5.53 3.84
C ASN A 246 3.54 -6.00 3.27
N GLY A 247 4.65 -5.40 3.71
CA GLY A 247 5.99 -5.78 3.22
C GLY A 247 6.32 -5.29 1.81
N ALA A 248 5.51 -4.40 1.25
CA ALA A 248 5.73 -3.75 -0.04
C ALA A 248 5.67 -2.23 0.08
N VAL A 249 6.41 -1.54 -0.77
CA VAL A 249 6.20 -0.13 -1.09
C VAL A 249 5.11 -0.06 -2.14
N GLU A 250 4.08 0.72 -1.89
CA GLU A 250 2.90 0.86 -2.74
C GLU A 250 2.67 2.32 -3.08
N HIS A 251 2.34 2.55 -4.35
CA HIS A 251 1.98 3.85 -4.85
C HIS A 251 0.46 3.98 -5.06
N ASP A 252 -0.12 5.14 -4.75
CA ASP A 252 -1.58 5.36 -4.77
C ASP A 252 -2.16 5.72 -6.15
N GLY A 253 -1.31 5.98 -7.14
CA GLY A 253 -1.69 6.33 -8.51
C GLY A 253 -1.64 7.83 -8.84
N LYS A 254 -1.10 8.69 -7.96
CA LYS A 254 -0.97 10.15 -8.16
C LYS A 254 0.47 10.64 -8.39
N ALA A 255 0.66 11.91 -8.72
CA ALA A 255 1.99 12.45 -9.08
C ALA A 255 3.02 12.38 -7.93
N GLY A 256 4.22 11.81 -8.19
CA GLY A 256 5.37 11.87 -7.28
C GLY A 256 6.31 10.67 -7.42
N ASP A 257 7.61 10.93 -7.52
CA ASP A 257 8.64 9.87 -7.59
C ASP A 257 9.26 9.61 -6.22
N LEU A 258 9.55 8.35 -5.90
CA LEU A 258 10.21 7.98 -4.65
C LEU A 258 11.70 7.78 -4.86
N TRP A 259 12.54 8.49 -4.11
CA TRP A 259 13.98 8.50 -4.27
C TRP A 259 14.70 8.02 -3.03
N THR A 260 15.79 7.27 -3.20
CA THR A 260 16.72 7.00 -2.10
C THR A 260 17.33 8.32 -1.62
N GLU A 261 17.48 8.48 -0.32
CA GLU A 261 18.23 9.60 0.26
C GLU A 261 19.73 9.46 0.00
N ARG A 262 20.21 8.21 -0.01
CA ARG A 262 21.58 7.83 -0.35
C ARG A 262 21.81 7.90 -1.86
N GLU A 263 23.07 8.12 -2.23
CA GLU A 263 23.55 8.07 -3.61
C GLU A 263 24.54 6.93 -3.80
N PHE A 264 24.49 6.31 -4.97
CA PHE A 264 25.23 5.09 -5.31
C PHE A 264 26.12 5.33 -6.53
N GLY A 265 27.35 4.81 -6.46
CA GLY A 265 28.26 4.72 -7.60
C GLY A 265 27.91 3.52 -8.46
N ASP A 266 28.87 2.63 -8.70
CA ASP A 266 28.61 1.35 -9.37
C ASP A 266 27.82 0.42 -8.45
N PHE A 267 26.77 -0.21 -8.99
CA PHE A 267 25.87 -1.05 -8.19
C PHE A 267 25.21 -2.17 -8.97
N VAL A 268 24.75 -3.17 -8.22
CA VAL A 268 23.70 -4.11 -8.60
C VAL A 268 22.48 -3.85 -7.72
N LEU A 269 21.36 -3.47 -8.33
CA LEU A 269 20.06 -3.32 -7.70
C LEU A 269 19.23 -4.58 -7.99
N ARG A 270 18.60 -5.14 -6.96
CA ARG A 270 17.63 -6.23 -7.07
C ARG A 270 16.32 -5.78 -6.46
N LEU A 271 15.22 -5.95 -7.17
CA LEU A 271 13.88 -5.66 -6.66
C LEU A 271 12.84 -6.59 -7.27
N ASP A 272 11.73 -6.77 -6.55
CA ASP A 272 10.53 -7.39 -7.08
C ASP A 272 9.45 -6.32 -7.27
N TRP A 273 8.70 -6.38 -8.37
CA TRP A 273 7.63 -5.43 -8.69
C TRP A 273 6.39 -6.11 -9.28
N ARG A 274 5.21 -5.50 -9.11
CA ARG A 274 3.97 -5.91 -9.80
C ARG A 274 2.97 -4.77 -9.94
N TRP A 275 2.13 -4.85 -10.96
CA TRP A 275 0.93 -4.02 -11.08
C TRP A 275 -0.14 -4.46 -10.06
N ALA A 276 -0.80 -3.50 -9.42
CA ALA A 276 -1.79 -3.74 -8.38
C ALA A 276 -3.23 -3.44 -8.82
N ASP A 277 -3.40 -2.70 -9.92
CA ASP A 277 -4.71 -2.41 -10.49
C ASP A 277 -5.20 -3.51 -11.44
N VAL A 278 -6.51 -3.50 -11.70
CA VAL A 278 -7.12 -4.34 -12.72
C VAL A 278 -6.66 -3.82 -14.08
N PRO A 279 -6.02 -4.66 -14.93
CA PRO A 279 -5.53 -4.19 -16.20
C PRO A 279 -6.65 -3.84 -17.16
N VAL A 280 -6.38 -2.89 -18.05
CA VAL A 280 -7.27 -2.48 -19.14
C VAL A 280 -6.67 -2.87 -20.48
N TRP A 281 -7.51 -3.08 -21.49
CA TRP A 281 -7.00 -3.39 -22.82
C TRP A 281 -6.62 -2.11 -23.57
N GLU A 282 -5.35 -1.93 -23.84
CA GLU A 282 -4.80 -0.79 -24.59
C GLU A 282 -4.03 -1.24 -25.82
N SER A 283 -3.81 -0.32 -26.76
CA SER A 283 -3.05 -0.57 -27.99
C SER A 283 -1.69 0.12 -27.93
N PHE A 284 -0.61 -0.64 -28.00
CA PHE A 284 0.76 -0.09 -28.02
C PHE A 284 1.47 -0.40 -29.33
N PRO A 285 2.39 0.48 -29.78
CA PRO A 285 3.18 0.23 -30.98
C PRO A 285 4.08 -1.00 -30.82
N LEU A 286 4.21 -1.77 -31.90
CA LEU A 286 5.20 -2.83 -32.02
C LEU A 286 6.57 -2.18 -32.20
N ILE A 287 7.54 -2.63 -31.40
CA ILE A 287 8.93 -2.17 -31.46
C ILE A 287 9.77 -3.28 -32.09
N ASN A 288 10.50 -2.94 -33.15
CA ASN A 288 11.43 -3.83 -33.82
C ASN A 288 12.71 -4.02 -32.97
N GLN A 289 13.44 -5.10 -33.26
CA GLN A 289 14.74 -5.40 -32.62
C GLN A 289 15.85 -4.41 -32.98
N ASP A 290 15.59 -3.37 -33.77
CA ASP A 290 16.48 -2.24 -33.99
C ASP A 290 16.11 -1.01 -33.15
N GLY A 291 15.06 -1.11 -32.34
CA GLY A 291 14.54 -0.07 -31.47
C GLY A 291 13.59 0.91 -32.14
N ASN A 292 13.26 0.73 -33.42
CA ASN A 292 12.27 1.57 -34.11
C ASN A 292 10.87 0.96 -34.01
N GLU A 293 9.84 1.80 -34.06
CA GLU A 293 8.46 1.32 -34.23
C GLU A 293 8.31 0.63 -35.60
N GLU A 294 7.52 -0.44 -35.63
CA GLU A 294 7.09 -1.05 -36.88
C GLU A 294 6.09 -0.13 -37.56
N ILE A 295 6.40 0.28 -38.80
CA ILE A 295 5.53 1.16 -39.58
C ILE A 295 4.80 0.33 -40.64
N GLY A 296 3.48 0.39 -40.61
CA GLY A 296 2.61 -0.27 -41.57
C GLY A 296 2.66 0.39 -42.95
N ALA A 297 2.01 -0.27 -43.92
CA ALA A 297 1.94 0.25 -45.30
C ALA A 297 1.21 1.60 -45.41
N ASP A 298 0.40 1.97 -44.41
CA ASP A 298 -0.29 3.25 -44.31
C ASP A 298 0.55 4.37 -43.68
N GLY A 299 1.83 4.08 -43.35
CA GLY A 299 2.75 5.02 -42.73
C GLY A 299 2.50 5.26 -41.23
N LYS A 300 1.63 4.46 -40.59
CA LYS A 300 1.35 4.54 -39.15
C LYS A 300 2.03 3.41 -38.39
N PRO A 301 2.28 3.58 -37.08
CA PRO A 301 2.77 2.49 -36.24
C PRO A 301 1.79 1.31 -36.25
N VAL A 302 2.31 0.10 -36.47
CA VAL A 302 1.58 -1.14 -36.24
C VAL A 302 1.44 -1.31 -34.73
N THR A 303 0.23 -1.60 -34.26
CA THR A 303 -0.06 -1.73 -32.83
C THR A 303 -0.56 -3.13 -32.47
N GLU A 304 -0.29 -3.54 -31.24
CA GLU A 304 -0.82 -4.75 -30.62
C GLU A 304 -1.68 -4.37 -29.40
N ARG A 305 -2.80 -5.06 -29.24
CA ARG A 305 -3.64 -4.93 -28.04
C ARG A 305 -3.09 -5.79 -26.92
N VAL A 306 -2.79 -5.18 -25.79
CA VAL A 306 -2.26 -5.85 -24.60
C VAL A 306 -3.07 -5.47 -23.36
N LEU A 307 -2.97 -6.29 -22.33
CA LEU A 307 -3.45 -5.93 -20.99
C LEU A 307 -2.43 -4.98 -20.37
N ASP A 308 -2.85 -3.76 -20.12
CA ASP A 308 -2.04 -2.70 -19.54
C ASP A 308 -2.34 -2.52 -18.05
N GLY A 309 -1.28 -2.57 -17.25
CA GLY A 309 -1.31 -2.33 -15.81
C GLY A 309 -0.78 -0.96 -15.40
N GLY A 310 -0.12 -0.23 -16.30
CA GLY A 310 0.48 1.08 -16.03
C GLY A 310 1.90 1.26 -16.60
N ASP A 311 2.50 2.39 -16.25
CA ASP A 311 3.87 2.77 -16.61
C ASP A 311 4.61 3.32 -15.38
N SER A 312 5.85 2.86 -15.23
CA SER A 312 6.74 3.14 -14.12
C SER A 312 8.18 2.85 -14.58
N GLY A 313 9.13 2.97 -13.65
CA GLY A 313 10.53 2.79 -13.98
C GLY A 313 11.43 2.85 -12.78
N VAL A 314 12.65 2.34 -12.97
CA VAL A 314 13.75 2.57 -12.03
C VAL A 314 14.64 3.66 -12.62
N LEU A 315 14.68 4.80 -11.94
CA LEU A 315 15.51 5.95 -12.29
C LEU A 315 16.93 5.75 -11.76
N LEU A 316 17.92 5.89 -12.63
CA LEU A 316 19.31 5.53 -12.35
C LEU A 316 20.15 6.78 -12.07
N ARG A 317 20.78 6.81 -10.89
CA ARG A 317 21.70 7.86 -10.44
C ARG A 317 21.16 9.28 -10.60
N GLY A 318 19.86 9.46 -10.37
CA GLY A 318 19.19 10.77 -10.43
C GLY A 318 18.96 11.33 -11.84
N LEU A 319 19.35 10.63 -12.90
CA LEU A 319 19.13 11.08 -14.27
C LEU A 319 17.83 10.48 -14.82
N TYR A 320 16.82 11.31 -15.02
CA TYR A 320 15.52 10.87 -15.57
C TYR A 320 15.63 10.14 -16.91
N LYS A 321 16.54 10.59 -17.78
CA LYS A 321 16.81 9.94 -19.06
C LYS A 321 17.26 8.48 -18.90
N ALA A 322 17.96 8.17 -17.80
CA ALA A 322 18.44 6.84 -17.47
C ALA A 322 17.39 6.11 -16.63
N GLN A 323 16.34 5.65 -17.29
CA GLN A 323 15.25 4.89 -16.68
C GLN A 323 15.22 3.46 -17.23
N ALA A 324 15.21 2.44 -16.37
CA ALA A 324 14.78 1.11 -16.79
C ALA A 324 13.26 1.03 -16.66
N ASN A 325 12.54 1.06 -17.78
CA ASN A 325 11.08 1.11 -17.84
C ASN A 325 10.43 -0.18 -17.34
N LEU A 326 9.32 -0.03 -16.61
CA LEU A 326 8.41 -1.08 -16.17
C LEU A 326 7.06 -0.79 -16.83
N PHE A 327 6.66 -1.57 -17.81
CA PHE A 327 5.43 -1.29 -18.59
C PHE A 327 4.83 -2.55 -19.20
N CYS A 328 3.83 -2.40 -20.06
CA CYS A 328 3.14 -3.52 -20.71
C CYS A 328 3.35 -3.60 -22.24
N TYR A 329 4.32 -2.86 -22.80
CA TYR A 329 4.58 -2.91 -24.25
C TYR A 329 4.96 -4.32 -24.71
N PRO A 330 4.61 -4.72 -25.95
CA PRO A 330 4.94 -6.04 -26.52
C PRO A 330 6.43 -6.40 -26.49
N ILE A 331 7.32 -5.40 -26.52
CA ILE A 331 8.78 -5.60 -26.44
C ILE A 331 9.26 -6.05 -25.05
N GLY A 332 8.48 -5.78 -24.00
CA GLY A 332 8.75 -6.16 -22.60
C GLY A 332 9.56 -5.14 -21.80
N SER A 333 9.51 -5.24 -20.47
CA SER A 333 10.15 -4.27 -19.56
C SER A 333 11.69 -4.34 -19.57
N GLY A 334 12.31 -3.31 -19.01
CA GLY A 334 13.76 -3.13 -18.96
C GLY A 334 14.32 -2.26 -20.08
N GLU A 335 13.46 -1.77 -20.98
CA GLU A 335 13.80 -0.76 -21.98
C GLU A 335 14.35 0.52 -21.32
N VAL A 336 15.15 1.30 -22.06
CA VAL A 336 15.48 2.68 -21.70
C VAL A 336 14.89 3.64 -22.73
N TRP A 337 13.61 3.95 -22.57
CA TRP A 337 12.77 4.59 -23.59
C TRP A 337 13.35 5.93 -24.06
N GLU A 338 13.71 6.80 -23.11
CA GLU A 338 14.23 8.16 -23.38
C GLU A 338 15.54 8.17 -24.20
N TYR A 339 16.35 7.11 -24.14
CA TYR A 339 17.52 6.98 -25.03
C TYR A 339 17.17 6.29 -26.35
N ARG A 340 16.26 5.31 -26.35
CA ARG A 340 15.82 4.62 -27.57
C ARG A 340 15.07 5.56 -28.51
N THR A 341 14.30 6.53 -28.00
CA THR A 341 13.53 7.45 -28.83
C THR A 341 14.29 8.72 -29.21
N ASP A 342 15.47 8.96 -28.63
CA ASP A 342 16.27 10.14 -28.93
C ASP A 342 16.98 10.01 -30.29
N PRO A 343 16.67 10.87 -31.28
CA PRO A 343 17.31 10.84 -32.59
C PRO A 343 18.81 11.18 -32.57
N ALA A 344 19.32 11.80 -31.50
CA ALA A 344 20.74 12.07 -31.31
C ALA A 344 21.53 10.82 -30.87
N VAL A 345 20.84 9.78 -30.40
CA VAL A 345 21.46 8.51 -30.00
C VAL A 345 21.65 7.63 -31.23
N SER A 346 22.84 7.03 -31.36
CA SER A 346 23.19 6.21 -32.54
C SER A 346 22.25 5.00 -32.68
N PRO A 347 21.94 4.53 -33.91
CA PRO A 347 21.08 3.36 -34.10
C PRO A 347 21.56 2.10 -33.38
N GLU A 348 22.87 1.87 -33.32
CA GLU A 348 23.47 0.75 -32.58
C GLU A 348 23.15 0.84 -31.09
N GLN A 349 23.22 2.04 -30.53
CA GLN A 349 22.95 2.28 -29.13
C GLN A 349 21.46 2.21 -28.80
N ARG A 350 20.58 2.75 -29.66
CA ARG A 350 19.13 2.62 -29.51
C ARG A 350 18.71 1.15 -29.48
N ARG A 351 19.26 0.35 -30.39
CA ARG A 351 19.13 -1.12 -30.39
C ARG A 351 19.62 -1.76 -29.10
N ALA A 352 20.78 -1.35 -28.59
CA ALA A 352 21.34 -1.91 -27.36
C ALA A 352 20.47 -1.62 -26.12
N LEU A 353 19.67 -0.55 -26.16
CA LEU A 353 18.75 -0.11 -25.10
C LEU A 353 17.31 -0.59 -25.31
N THR A 354 17.08 -1.40 -26.35
CA THR A 354 15.81 -2.09 -26.62
C THR A 354 15.88 -3.52 -26.05
N PRO A 355 14.85 -3.99 -25.33
CA PRO A 355 14.79 -5.34 -24.79
C PRO A 355 14.94 -6.41 -25.87
N ARG A 356 15.83 -7.37 -25.63
CA ARG A 356 16.07 -8.51 -26.55
C ARG A 356 14.96 -9.56 -26.51
N LYS A 357 14.21 -9.59 -25.41
CA LYS A 357 13.16 -10.58 -25.15
C LYS A 357 12.17 -9.99 -24.16
N ARG A 358 10.88 -10.19 -24.43
CA ARG A 358 9.83 -9.98 -23.44
C ARG A 358 9.93 -11.09 -22.38
N ALA A 359 10.36 -10.71 -21.18
CA ALA A 359 10.53 -11.62 -20.05
C ALA A 359 9.55 -11.34 -18.90
N ASP A 360 8.64 -10.38 -19.08
CA ASP A 360 7.59 -10.03 -18.14
C ASP A 360 6.67 -11.21 -17.83
N ARG A 361 6.29 -11.34 -16.56
CA ARG A 361 5.19 -12.20 -16.14
C ARG A 361 3.85 -11.55 -16.48
N PRO A 362 2.74 -12.34 -16.45
CA PRO A 362 1.40 -11.78 -16.59
C PRO A 362 1.15 -10.60 -15.65
N VAL A 363 0.31 -9.65 -16.09
CA VAL A 363 -0.04 -8.47 -15.28
C VAL A 363 -0.66 -8.90 -13.96
N GLY A 364 -0.15 -8.36 -12.85
CA GLY A 364 -0.53 -8.73 -11.48
C GLY A 364 0.45 -9.68 -10.79
N ASP A 365 1.25 -10.43 -11.55
CA ASP A 365 2.29 -11.31 -11.01
C ASP A 365 3.57 -10.54 -10.66
N TRP A 366 4.29 -11.04 -9.66
CA TRP A 366 5.58 -10.48 -9.24
C TRP A 366 6.66 -10.76 -10.27
N ASN A 367 7.26 -9.70 -10.81
CA ASN A 367 8.48 -9.74 -11.61
C ASN A 367 9.71 -9.52 -10.72
N ARG A 368 10.81 -10.22 -11.00
CA ARG A 368 12.11 -9.94 -10.39
C ARG A 368 13.01 -9.25 -11.40
N MET A 369 13.51 -8.07 -11.05
CA MET A 369 14.46 -7.32 -11.87
C MET A 369 15.79 -7.15 -11.15
N GLU A 370 16.88 -7.39 -11.87
CA GLU A 370 18.23 -7.04 -11.46
C GLU A 370 18.84 -6.05 -12.45
N ILE A 371 19.32 -4.93 -11.93
CA ILE A 371 19.93 -3.86 -12.70
C ILE A 371 21.37 -3.72 -12.26
N THR A 372 22.31 -3.94 -13.18
CA THR A 372 23.72 -3.65 -12.95
C THR A 372 24.09 -2.39 -13.70
N LEU A 373 24.62 -1.40 -12.97
CA LEU A 373 25.19 -0.19 -13.54
C LEU A 373 26.65 -0.06 -13.09
N HIS A 374 27.57 -0.23 -14.03
CA HIS A 374 29.01 -0.14 -13.80
C HIS A 374 29.63 0.85 -14.79
N GLY A 375 30.24 1.92 -14.29
CA GLY A 375 30.53 3.11 -15.09
C GLY A 375 29.25 3.68 -15.71
N ASP A 376 29.19 3.74 -17.03
CA ASP A 376 28.01 4.13 -17.81
C ASP A 376 27.33 2.93 -18.50
N ARG A 377 27.64 1.69 -18.08
CA ARG A 377 27.15 0.46 -18.73
C ARG A 377 26.02 -0.17 -17.92
N LEU A 378 24.86 -0.29 -18.55
CA LEU A 378 23.64 -0.87 -18.03
C LEU A 378 23.47 -2.32 -18.48
N THR A 379 23.20 -3.21 -17.53
CA THR A 379 22.68 -4.56 -17.80
C THR A 379 21.39 -4.75 -17.00
N VAL A 380 20.35 -5.29 -17.64
CA VAL A 380 19.07 -5.58 -17.00
C VAL A 380 18.76 -7.06 -17.18
N VAL A 381 18.51 -7.75 -16.08
CA VAL A 381 18.03 -9.13 -16.04
C VAL A 381 16.62 -9.11 -15.47
N LEU A 382 15.65 -9.60 -16.24
CA LEU A 382 14.24 -9.68 -15.87
C LEU A 382 13.82 -11.15 -15.80
N ASN A 383 13.36 -11.59 -14.63
CA ASN A 383 12.93 -12.97 -14.39
C ASN A 383 13.96 -14.05 -14.81
N GLY A 384 15.24 -13.74 -14.68
CA GLY A 384 16.36 -14.63 -15.04
C GLY A 384 16.83 -14.48 -16.50
N GLU A 385 16.17 -13.66 -17.31
CA GLU A 385 16.51 -13.41 -18.71
C GLU A 385 17.23 -12.07 -18.84
N GLN A 386 18.41 -12.05 -19.48
CA GLN A 386 19.15 -10.81 -19.72
C GLN A 386 18.54 -10.04 -20.89
N VAL A 387 17.69 -9.07 -20.58
CA VAL A 387 16.93 -8.28 -21.57
C VAL A 387 17.74 -7.12 -22.14
N ILE A 388 18.64 -6.51 -21.36
CA ILE A 388 19.62 -5.50 -21.79
C ILE A 388 21.02 -5.97 -21.38
N ALA A 389 21.99 -5.86 -22.29
CA ALA A 389 23.33 -6.42 -22.11
C ALA A 389 24.43 -5.36 -22.27
N SER A 390 24.93 -4.83 -21.14
CA SER A 390 26.02 -3.84 -21.09
C SER A 390 25.86 -2.65 -22.06
N ALA A 391 24.64 -2.13 -22.20
CA ALA A 391 24.33 -0.99 -23.05
C ALA A 391 24.88 0.30 -22.45
N GLN A 392 25.37 1.24 -23.28
CA GLN A 392 25.91 2.50 -22.79
C GLN A 392 24.81 3.52 -22.48
N LEU A 393 24.92 4.25 -21.38
CA LEU A 393 24.07 5.38 -20.96
C LEU A 393 24.87 6.70 -20.89
N PRO A 394 25.10 7.39 -22.03
CA PRO A 394 25.88 8.62 -22.08
C PRO A 394 25.29 9.71 -21.18
N GLY A 395 26.14 10.31 -20.37
CA GLY A 395 25.75 11.39 -19.47
C GLY A 395 25.12 10.93 -18.15
N VAL A 396 25.00 9.62 -17.90
CA VAL A 396 24.64 9.14 -16.57
C VAL A 396 25.71 9.59 -15.57
N PRO A 397 25.33 10.17 -14.41
CA PRO A 397 26.29 10.57 -13.39
C PRO A 397 27.14 9.39 -12.90
N VAL A 398 28.34 9.67 -12.41
CA VAL A 398 29.19 8.65 -11.76
C VAL A 398 28.55 8.18 -10.45
N ARG A 399 27.78 9.05 -9.79
CA ARG A 399 27.08 8.77 -8.54
C ARG A 399 25.76 9.55 -8.49
N GLY A 400 24.72 8.94 -7.93
CA GLY A 400 23.44 9.61 -7.67
C GLY A 400 22.41 8.69 -7.00
N PRO A 401 21.23 9.21 -6.64
CA PRO A 401 20.18 8.41 -6.00
C PRO A 401 19.50 7.46 -6.99
N ILE A 402 18.86 6.41 -6.47
CA ILE A 402 17.99 5.52 -7.24
C ILE A 402 16.55 5.97 -7.00
N GLY A 403 15.74 6.04 -8.07
CA GLY A 403 14.33 6.42 -7.99
C GLY A 403 13.39 5.31 -8.45
N LEU A 404 12.20 5.28 -7.87
CA LEU A 404 11.04 4.53 -8.35
C LEU A 404 10.07 5.56 -8.91
N GLN A 405 9.87 5.51 -10.24
CA GLN A 405 8.97 6.43 -10.92
C GLN A 405 7.52 6.01 -10.69
N HIS A 406 6.63 6.98 -10.63
CA HIS A 406 5.24 6.74 -11.00
C HIS A 406 4.85 7.63 -12.17
N GLU A 407 4.27 7.02 -13.22
CA GLU A 407 3.62 7.74 -14.31
C GLU A 407 2.10 7.53 -14.24
N HIS A 408 1.64 6.28 -14.34
CA HIS A 408 0.23 5.90 -14.16
C HIS A 408 0.08 4.43 -13.74
N GLY A 409 -1.06 4.13 -13.12
CA GLY A 409 -1.37 2.79 -12.59
C GLY A 409 -0.72 2.55 -11.23
N ARG A 410 -1.37 1.74 -10.40
CA ARG A 410 -0.82 1.37 -9.09
C ARG A 410 0.20 0.26 -9.23
N ILE A 411 1.37 0.48 -8.63
CA ILE A 411 2.49 -0.45 -8.61
C ILE A 411 2.92 -0.75 -7.18
N GLN A 412 3.40 -1.97 -6.97
CA GLN A 412 3.98 -2.43 -5.71
C GLN A 412 5.40 -2.91 -5.93
N PHE A 413 6.29 -2.56 -5.00
CA PHE A 413 7.68 -3.01 -4.95
C PHE A 413 7.98 -3.72 -3.64
N ARG A 414 8.83 -4.74 -3.66
CA ARG A 414 9.38 -5.36 -2.44
C ARG A 414 10.77 -5.91 -2.70
N ASN A 415 11.41 -6.42 -1.65
CA ASN A 415 12.72 -7.07 -1.77
C ASN A 415 13.75 -6.17 -2.49
N ILE A 416 13.77 -4.88 -2.12
CA ILE A 416 14.62 -3.87 -2.74
C ILE A 416 15.98 -3.89 -2.05
N PHE A 417 17.00 -4.37 -2.75
CA PHE A 417 18.36 -4.54 -2.26
C PHE A 417 19.37 -3.92 -3.21
N VAL A 418 20.46 -3.41 -2.67
CA VAL A 418 21.58 -2.88 -3.47
C VAL A 418 22.92 -3.42 -3.00
N LYS A 419 23.76 -3.80 -3.94
CA LYS A 419 25.17 -4.15 -3.76
C LYS A 419 26.02 -3.12 -4.48
N GLU A 420 26.81 -2.34 -3.76
CA GLU A 420 27.83 -1.46 -4.37
C GLU A 420 29.00 -2.33 -4.89
N LEU A 421 29.57 -1.96 -6.04
CA LEU A 421 30.59 -2.73 -6.77
C LEU A 421 32.02 -2.24 -6.55
#